data_AF-A0A2G8RA00-F1
#
_entry.id   AF-A0A2G8RA00-F1
#
_cell.length_a   1.000
_cell.length_b   1.000
_cell.length_c   1.000
_cell.angle_alpha   90.00
_cell.angle_beta   90.00
_cell.angle_gamma   90.00
#
_symmetry.space_group_name_H-M   'P 1'
#
loop_
_entity.id
_entity.type
_entity.pdbx_description
1 polymer ?
#
loop_
_entity_poly.entity_id
_entity_poly.type
_entity_poly.pdbx_seq_one_letter_code
_entity_poly.pdbx_strand_id
1 'polypeptide(L)'
;SLAPTAADAAENAVTFPPLNVLEHYTTVRRGITREHMLTTQAALEAIKAGEPVPTGTHVVLVDYQSDVLTRYLVAQKLDEGIDDWGYQWFWPDETVKTDENIDRCYACHQRSRRDREFMFTHDDALNFTQ
;
A
#
# COMPACT_ATOMS: atom_id res chain seq x y z
N SER A 1 -12.18 11.30 -34.27
CA SER A 1 -11.18 11.36 -33.20
C SER A 1 -11.90 11.51 -31.88
N LEU A 2 -11.95 10.46 -31.07
CA LEU A 2 -12.42 10.53 -29.69
C LEU A 2 -11.20 10.93 -28.84
N ALA A 3 -11.25 12.13 -28.26
CA ALA A 3 -10.26 12.55 -27.28
C ALA A 3 -10.40 11.69 -26.03
N PRO A 4 -9.31 11.29 -25.36
CA PRO A 4 -9.39 10.63 -24.07
C PRO A 4 -10.03 11.60 -23.07
N THR A 5 -11.15 11.20 -22.50
CA THR A 5 -11.80 11.89 -21.39
C THR A 5 -10.81 11.96 -20.24
N ALA A 6 -10.67 13.16 -19.65
CA ALA A 6 -9.92 13.37 -18.44
C ALA A 6 -10.35 12.32 -17.40
N ALA A 7 -9.45 11.39 -17.08
CA ALA A 7 -9.46 10.77 -15.79
C ALA A 7 -9.03 11.89 -14.85
N ASP A 8 -10.02 12.63 -14.35
CA ASP A 8 -9.83 13.48 -13.19
C ASP A 8 -9.04 12.64 -12.18
N ALA A 9 -7.87 13.15 -11.80
CA ALA A 9 -7.22 12.72 -10.59
C ALA A 9 -8.28 12.88 -9.49
N ALA A 10 -8.98 11.78 -9.17
CA ALA A 10 -9.78 11.73 -7.96
C ALA A 10 -8.84 12.27 -6.88
N GLU A 11 -9.26 13.31 -6.16
CA GLU A 11 -8.61 13.70 -4.92
C GLU A 11 -8.33 12.40 -4.18
N ASN A 12 -7.04 12.05 -4.07
CA ASN A 12 -6.65 10.69 -3.76
C ASN A 12 -7.28 10.30 -2.41
N ALA A 13 -8.24 9.38 -2.43
CA ALA A 13 -9.05 9.06 -1.27
C ALA A 13 -8.26 8.28 -0.19
N VAL A 14 -6.99 7.95 -0.47
CA VAL A 14 -6.10 7.29 0.47
C VAL A 14 -5.84 8.19 1.66
N THR A 15 -6.07 7.63 2.84
CA THR A 15 -5.84 8.27 4.13
C THR A 15 -4.60 7.71 4.80
N PHE A 16 -3.97 8.50 5.67
CA PHE A 16 -2.92 8.00 6.55
C PHE A 16 -3.55 7.26 7.75
N PRO A 17 -3.26 5.96 7.97
CA PRO A 17 -3.84 5.21 9.07
C PRO A 17 -3.10 5.43 10.39
N PRO A 18 -3.75 5.26 11.55
CA PRO A 18 -3.06 5.19 12.82
C PRO A 18 -2.14 3.95 12.86
N LEU A 19 -0.81 4.14 12.85
CA LEU A 19 0.13 3.03 12.68
C LEU A 19 0.10 2.00 13.83
N ASN A 20 -0.30 2.42 15.03
CA ASN A 20 -0.33 1.57 16.22
C ASN A 20 -1.43 0.50 16.20
N VAL A 21 -2.33 0.52 15.22
CA VAL A 21 -3.36 -0.51 15.02
C VAL A 21 -2.98 -1.50 13.91
N LEU A 22 -1.81 -1.32 13.29
CA LEU A 22 -1.31 -2.18 12.23
C LEU A 22 -0.27 -3.15 12.76
N GLU A 23 -0.28 -4.36 12.20
CA GLU A 23 0.72 -5.39 12.45
C GLU A 23 1.91 -5.18 11.51
N HIS A 24 3.12 -5.11 12.07
CA HIS A 24 4.34 -5.22 11.28
C HIS A 24 4.57 -6.69 10.92
N TYR A 25 4.24 -7.06 9.68
CA TYR A 25 4.24 -8.46 9.25
C TYR A 25 5.53 -8.89 8.56
N THR A 26 6.31 -7.97 7.99
CA THR A 26 7.64 -8.28 7.44
C THR A 26 8.53 -7.05 7.31
N THR A 27 9.84 -7.27 7.29
CA THR A 27 10.85 -6.26 6.98
C THR A 27 11.60 -6.63 5.70
N VAL A 28 11.62 -5.72 4.72
CA VAL A 28 12.44 -5.85 3.50
C VAL A 28 13.73 -5.00 3.66
N ARG A 29 14.88 -5.54 3.24
CA ARG A 29 16.18 -4.83 3.30
C ARG A 29 16.87 -4.84 1.94
N ARG A 30 17.32 -3.67 1.48
CA ARG A 30 17.99 -3.48 0.17
C ARG A 30 19.05 -2.38 0.26
N GLY A 31 20.33 -2.76 0.33
CA GLY A 31 21.40 -1.78 0.53
C GLY A 31 21.22 -1.03 1.85
N ILE A 32 21.14 0.31 1.79
CA ILE A 32 20.91 1.17 2.96
C ILE A 32 19.43 1.25 3.37
N THR A 33 18.54 0.68 2.57
CA THR A 33 17.09 0.77 2.75
C THR A 33 16.59 -0.35 3.64
N ARG A 34 15.75 0.01 4.62
CA ARG A 34 14.97 -0.88 5.47
C ARG A 34 13.51 -0.47 5.39
N GLU A 35 12.67 -1.36 4.91
CA GLU A 35 11.24 -1.13 4.72
C GLU A 35 10.48 -2.00 5.72
N HIS A 36 9.73 -1.38 6.62
CA HIS A 36 8.77 -2.10 7.46
C HIS A 36 7.45 -2.14 6.72
N MET A 37 6.91 -3.33 6.55
CA MET A 37 5.61 -3.54 5.93
C MET A 37 4.57 -3.79 7.02
N LEU A 38 3.51 -2.98 7.02
CA LEU A 38 2.41 -3.09 7.97
C LEU A 38 1.09 -3.26 7.26
N THR A 39 0.15 -3.97 7.89
CA THR A 39 -1.25 -4.03 7.46
C THR A 39 -2.15 -4.39 8.65
N THR A 40 -3.46 -4.44 8.46
CA THR A 40 -4.40 -4.84 9.51
C THR A 40 -4.36 -6.35 9.74
N GLN A 41 -4.62 -6.78 10.98
CA GLN A 41 -4.80 -8.20 11.30
C GLN A 41 -5.89 -8.86 10.44
N ALA A 42 -7.00 -8.15 10.18
CA ALA A 42 -8.08 -8.64 9.32
C ALA A 42 -7.63 -8.90 7.88
N ALA A 43 -6.73 -8.07 7.32
CA ALA A 43 -6.18 -8.30 6.00
C ALA A 43 -5.29 -9.55 5.96
N LEU A 44 -4.46 -9.76 7.00
CA LEU A 44 -3.62 -10.94 7.12
C LEU A 44 -4.45 -12.22 7.21
N GLU A 45 -5.57 -12.17 7.94
CA GLU A 45 -6.53 -13.29 8.03
C GLU A 45 -7.21 -13.57 6.70
N ALA A 46 -7.69 -12.54 6.00
CA ALA A 46 -8.31 -12.67 4.68
C ALA A 46 -7.34 -13.29 3.66
N ILE A 47 -6.10 -12.78 3.60
CA ILE A 47 -5.05 -13.30 2.72
C ILE A 47 -4.79 -14.80 2.99
N LYS A 48 -4.71 -15.20 4.27
CA LYS A 48 -4.53 -16.60 4.65
C LYS A 48 -5.71 -17.50 4.29
N ALA A 49 -6.92 -16.96 4.37
CA ALA A 49 -8.13 -17.67 3.99
C ALA A 49 -8.34 -17.73 2.46
N GLY A 50 -7.60 -16.94 1.69
CA GLY A 50 -7.83 -16.76 0.25
C GLY A 50 -9.11 -15.94 -0.02
N GLU A 51 -9.54 -15.14 0.94
CA GLU A 51 -10.71 -14.28 0.86
C GLU A 51 -10.32 -12.86 0.44
N PRO A 52 -11.23 -12.09 -0.18
CA PRO A 52 -10.97 -10.69 -0.52
C PRO A 52 -10.59 -9.87 0.71
N VAL A 53 -9.58 -9.00 0.55
CA VAL A 53 -9.18 -8.07 1.61
C VAL A 53 -10.30 -7.05 1.88
N PRO A 54 -10.66 -6.79 3.15
CA PRO A 54 -11.74 -5.86 3.48
C PRO A 54 -11.49 -4.43 3.01
N THR A 55 -12.55 -3.76 2.54
CA THR A 55 -12.55 -2.31 2.27
C THR A 55 -12.08 -1.52 3.49
N GLY A 56 -11.24 -0.51 3.25
CA GLY A 56 -10.60 0.29 4.30
C GLY A 56 -9.29 -0.30 4.81
N THR A 57 -8.85 -1.48 4.36
CA THR A 57 -7.52 -2.01 4.68
C THR A 57 -6.43 -1.08 4.16
N HIS A 58 -5.43 -0.81 5.00
CA HIS A 58 -4.19 -0.14 4.60
C HIS A 58 -3.04 -1.13 4.58
N VAL A 59 -2.23 -1.07 3.52
CA VAL A 59 -0.88 -1.64 3.49
C VAL A 59 0.11 -0.49 3.50
N VAL A 60 0.97 -0.45 4.50
CA VAL A 60 1.90 0.65 4.74
C VAL A 60 3.33 0.14 4.58
N LEU A 61 4.11 0.82 3.74
CA LEU A 61 5.56 0.69 3.68
C LEU A 61 6.16 1.89 4.41
N VAL A 62 6.87 1.63 5.50
CA VAL A 62 7.65 2.63 6.24
C VAL A 62 9.11 2.54 5.78
N ASP A 63 9.57 3.55 5.06
CA ASP A 63 10.88 3.54 4.40
C ASP A 63 11.93 4.25 5.26
N TYR A 64 12.93 3.50 5.69
CA TYR A 64 14.12 4.02 6.36
C TYR A 64 15.32 3.93 5.41
N GLN A 65 16.07 5.02 5.28
CA GLN A 65 17.36 5.06 4.59
C GLN A 65 18.46 5.41 5.58
N SER A 66 19.46 4.54 5.73
CA SER A 66 20.50 4.70 6.76
C SER A 66 19.89 4.95 8.15
N ASP A 67 18.82 4.21 8.46
CA ASP A 67 18.01 4.30 9.69
C ASP A 67 17.26 5.62 9.92
N VAL A 68 17.21 6.51 8.93
CA VAL A 68 16.39 7.74 8.96
C VAL A 68 15.07 7.49 8.25
N LEU A 69 13.95 7.73 8.94
CA LEU A 69 12.61 7.69 8.35
C LEU A 69 12.53 8.72 7.21
N THR A 70 12.25 8.23 6.00
CA THR A 70 12.26 9.07 4.80
C THR A 70 10.86 9.34 4.27
N ARG A 71 9.95 8.36 4.35
CA ARG A 71 8.58 8.45 3.83
C ARG A 71 7.71 7.28 4.29
N TYR A 72 6.42 7.43 4.04
CA TYR A 72 5.46 6.34 4.00
C TYR A 72 4.88 6.21 2.59
N LEU A 73 4.77 4.98 2.11
CA LEU A 73 3.95 4.66 0.93
C LEU A 73 2.76 3.83 1.41
N VAL A 74 1.55 4.32 1.14
CA VAL A 74 0.32 3.73 1.65
C VAL A 74 -0.51 3.27 0.46
N ALA A 75 -0.91 2.00 0.48
CA ALA A 75 -1.98 1.49 -0.37
C ALA A 75 -3.24 1.28 0.48
N GLN A 76 -4.41 1.64 -0.04
CA GLN A 76 -5.69 1.47 0.66
C GLN A 76 -6.71 0.74 -0.22
N LYS A 77 -7.40 -0.27 0.32
CA LYS A 77 -8.58 -0.87 -0.32
C LYS A 77 -9.74 0.14 -0.26
N LEU A 78 -10.15 0.69 -1.41
CA LEU A 78 -11.15 1.76 -1.46
C LEU A 78 -12.59 1.24 -1.61
N ASP A 79 -12.75 0.08 -2.25
CA ASP A 79 -14.05 -0.57 -2.48
C ASP A 79 -13.89 -2.10 -2.55
N GLU A 80 -14.97 -2.84 -2.75
CA GLU A 80 -15.01 -4.30 -2.75
C GLU A 80 -14.38 -4.95 -3.99
N GLY A 81 -14.36 -4.25 -5.14
CA GLY A 81 -13.84 -4.81 -6.38
C GLY A 81 -12.33 -5.01 -6.32
N ILE A 82 -11.83 -6.15 -6.80
CA ILE A 82 -10.42 -6.54 -6.63
C ILE A 82 -9.42 -5.45 -7.05
N ASP A 83 -9.71 -4.65 -8.08
CA ASP A 83 -8.82 -3.61 -8.60
C ASP A 83 -8.93 -2.25 -7.85
N ASP A 84 -9.84 -2.14 -6.87
CA ASP A 84 -10.16 -0.89 -6.16
C ASP A 84 -9.16 -0.58 -5.04
N TRP A 85 -7.90 -0.37 -5.44
CA TRP A 85 -6.81 0.04 -4.55
C TRP A 85 -6.36 1.48 -4.84
N GLY A 86 -6.25 2.28 -3.79
CA GLY A 86 -5.65 3.61 -3.76
C GLY A 86 -4.15 3.55 -3.44
N TYR A 87 -3.32 4.48 -3.93
CA TYR A 87 -1.92 4.62 -3.50
C TYR A 87 -1.54 6.07 -3.23
N GLN A 88 -0.89 6.36 -2.10
CA GLN A 88 -0.41 7.71 -1.76
C GLN A 88 0.95 7.68 -1.06
N TRP A 89 1.76 8.70 -1.37
CA TRP A 89 2.99 9.02 -0.64
C TRP A 89 2.70 10.03 0.46
N PHE A 90 3.21 9.76 1.66
CA PHE A 90 3.25 10.70 2.78
C PHE A 90 4.68 10.98 3.24
N TRP A 91 4.93 12.22 3.65
CA TRP A 91 6.16 12.63 4.32
C TRP A 91 6.26 12.05 5.73
N PRO A 92 7.44 12.08 6.38
CA PRO A 92 7.59 11.62 7.76
C PRO A 92 6.67 12.32 8.77
N ASP A 93 6.22 13.54 8.48
CA ASP A 93 5.24 14.30 9.26
C ASP A 93 3.78 13.98 8.90
N GLU A 94 3.55 12.89 8.15
CA GLU A 94 2.24 12.35 7.76
C GLU A 94 1.47 13.25 6.77
N THR A 95 2.11 14.29 6.23
CA THR A 95 1.50 15.14 5.21
C THR A 95 1.60 14.51 3.82
N VAL A 96 0.59 14.75 2.99
CA VAL A 96 0.55 14.25 1.61
C VAL A 96 1.65 14.90 0.77
N LYS A 97 2.39 14.10 0.01
CA LYS A 97 3.28 14.61 -1.04
C LYS A 97 2.45 14.97 -2.29
N THR A 98 2.07 16.25 -2.41
CA THR A 98 1.12 16.74 -3.43
C THR A 98 1.70 16.88 -4.84
N ASP A 99 3.02 16.89 -4.97
CA ASP A 99 3.74 17.01 -6.25
C ASP A 99 4.15 15.64 -6.84
N GLU A 100 3.71 14.53 -6.22
CA GLU A 100 4.00 13.18 -6.70
C GLU A 100 3.03 12.73 -7.80
N ASN A 101 3.56 12.04 -8.82
CA ASN A 101 2.74 11.39 -9.82
C ASN A 101 2.38 9.97 -9.35
N ILE A 102 1.23 9.83 -8.69
CA ILE A 102 0.73 8.57 -8.14
C ILE A 102 0.45 7.50 -9.21
N ASP A 103 0.22 7.88 -10.48
CA ASP A 103 0.01 6.92 -11.59
C ASP A 103 1.21 5.99 -11.77
N ARG A 104 2.41 6.44 -11.38
CA ARG A 104 3.63 5.62 -11.42
C ARG A 104 3.59 4.48 -10.41
N CYS A 105 2.98 4.68 -9.24
CA CYS A 105 2.75 3.62 -8.26
C CYS A 105 1.82 2.56 -8.85
N TYR A 106 0.69 3.01 -9.39
CA TYR A 106 -0.29 2.16 -10.07
C TYR A 106 0.32 1.34 -11.21
N ALA A 107 1.14 1.95 -12.06
CA ALA A 107 1.69 1.28 -13.24
C ALA A 107 2.53 0.02 -12.90
N CYS A 108 3.24 0.02 -11.77
CA CYS A 108 4.03 -1.14 -11.34
C CYS A 108 3.16 -2.22 -10.67
N HIS A 109 2.19 -1.81 -9.87
CA HIS A 109 1.31 -2.71 -9.12
C HIS A 109 0.28 -3.38 -10.04
N GLN A 110 -0.41 -2.60 -10.88
CA GLN A 110 -1.47 -3.11 -11.77
C GLN A 110 -0.96 -4.16 -12.77
N ARG A 111 0.28 -4.01 -13.26
CA ARG A 111 0.84 -4.91 -14.28
C ARG A 111 1.28 -6.26 -13.75
N SER A 112 1.35 -6.45 -12.43
CA SER A 112 2.23 -7.50 -11.89
C SER A 112 1.67 -8.34 -10.74
N ARG A 113 0.51 -8.01 -10.14
CA ARG A 113 0.16 -8.58 -8.81
C ARG A 113 -1.35 -8.66 -8.47
N ARG A 114 -2.25 -8.66 -9.46
CA ARG A 114 -3.71 -8.67 -9.20
C ARG A 114 -4.18 -9.87 -8.37
N ASP A 115 -3.58 -11.04 -8.59
CA ASP A 115 -3.84 -12.30 -7.86
C ASP A 115 -3.22 -12.33 -6.45
N ARG A 116 -2.53 -11.26 -6.04
CA ARG A 116 -1.77 -11.16 -4.79
C ARG A 116 -2.08 -9.88 -4.04
N GLU A 117 -3.30 -9.37 -4.18
CA GLU A 117 -3.76 -8.12 -3.54
C GLU A 117 -2.85 -6.93 -3.84
N PHE A 118 -2.20 -6.93 -5.00
CA PHE A 118 -1.21 -5.95 -5.41
C PHE A 118 0.00 -5.81 -4.47
N MET A 119 0.22 -6.76 -3.56
CA MET A 119 1.33 -6.75 -2.61
C MET A 119 2.55 -7.50 -3.16
N PHE A 120 3.71 -6.84 -3.17
CA PHE A 120 4.98 -7.53 -3.49
C PHE A 120 5.46 -8.46 -2.38
N THR A 121 4.96 -8.27 -1.16
CA THR A 121 5.23 -9.06 0.05
C THR A 121 4.02 -9.91 0.45
N HIS A 122 3.15 -10.26 -0.51
CA HIS A 122 1.99 -11.13 -0.29
C HIS A 122 2.38 -12.46 0.36
N ASP A 123 3.47 -13.08 -0.09
CA ASP A 123 3.91 -14.37 0.42
C ASP A 123 4.38 -14.26 1.88
N ASP A 124 4.95 -13.11 2.29
CA ASP A 124 5.25 -12.83 3.69
C ASP A 124 3.97 -12.68 4.53
N ALA A 125 2.97 -11.95 4.01
CA ALA A 125 1.67 -11.78 4.66
C ALA A 125 0.95 -13.13 4.86
N LEU A 126 1.00 -13.99 3.84
CA LEU A 126 0.44 -15.34 3.87
C LEU A 126 1.11 -16.20 4.96
N ASN A 127 2.43 -16.07 5.13
CA ASN A 127 3.21 -16.85 6.10
C ASN A 127 3.34 -16.18 7.47
N PHE A 128 2.76 -15.00 7.68
CA PHE A 128 2.87 -14.27 8.93
C PHE A 128 2.33 -15.09 10.10
N THR A 129 3.10 -15.22 11.17
CA THR A 129 2.64 -15.79 12.44
C THR A 129 2.96 -14.80 13.55
N GLN A 130 1.98 -14.50 14.40
CA GLN A 130 2.18 -13.72 15.63
C GLN A 130 3.03 -14.50 16.63
#